data_AF-A0A6H0WS91-F1
#
_entry.id   AF-A0A6H0WS91-F1
#
_cell.length_a   1.000
_cell.length_b   1.000
_cell.length_c   1.000
_cell.angle_alpha   90.00
_cell.angle_beta   90.00
_cell.angle_gamma   90.00
#
_symmetry.space_group_name_H-M   'P 1'
#
loop_
_entity.id
_entity.type
_entity.pdbx_description
1 polymer ?
#
loop_
_entity_poly.entity_id
_entity_poly.type
_entity_poly.pdbx_seq_one_letter_code
_entity_poly.pdbx_strand_id
1 'polypeptide(L)' 'MEDDVNQQLSLFEVNNEKRRKLGFAMDGIRNKYGSQAILRAVSYTSAGTALHRAGLTGGHKN' A
#
# COMPACT_ATOMS: atom_id res chain seq x y z
N MET A 1 -3.38 17.90 -2.29
CA MET A 1 -2.36 16.88 -1.98
C MET A 1 -1.22 17.65 -1.36
N GLU A 2 -1.03 17.51 -0.05
CA GLU A 2 0.18 18.04 0.59
C GLU A 2 1.35 17.31 -0.06
N ASP A 3 2.18 18.05 -0.79
CA ASP A 3 3.43 17.50 -1.29
C ASP A 3 4.23 17.07 -0.05
N ASP A 4 4.55 15.78 0.01
CA ASP A 4 5.46 15.20 0.97
C ASP A 4 6.87 15.71 0.64
N VAL A 5 7.11 17.00 0.96
CA VAL A 5 8.33 17.77 0.63
C VAL A 5 9.48 17.45 1.59
N ASN A 6 9.19 16.82 2.73
CA ASN A 6 10.16 16.49 3.76
C ASN A 6 10.37 14.98 3.81
N GLN A 7 11.33 14.48 3.04
CA GLN A 7 11.70 13.06 3.09
C GLN A 7 12.85 12.80 4.06
N GLN A 8 12.69 11.76 4.88
CA GLN A 8 13.81 11.14 5.56
C GLN A 8 14.67 10.38 4.55
N LEU A 9 15.91 10.85 4.36
CA LEU A 9 16.91 10.14 3.58
C LEU A 9 17.55 9.05 4.45
N SER A 10 17.76 7.88 3.84
CA SER A 10 18.53 6.81 4.45
C SER A 10 19.72 6.49 3.57
N LEU A 11 20.92 6.59 4.13
CA LEU A 11 22.18 6.27 3.44
C LEU A 11 22.30 4.78 3.11
N PHE A 12 21.56 3.92 3.82
CA PHE A 12 21.63 2.46 3.67
C PHE A 12 20.49 1.89 2.84
N GLU A 13 19.47 2.68 2.51
CA GLU A 13 18.33 2.24 1.72
C GLU A 13 18.36 2.82 0.30
N VAL A 14 19.28 2.31 -0.51
CA VAL A 14 19.50 2.73 -1.90
C VAL A 14 18.23 2.64 -2.77
N ASN A 15 17.30 1.73 -2.45
CA ASN A 15 16.07 1.52 -3.21
C ASN A 15 14.83 2.24 -2.62
N ASN A 16 15.00 3.13 -1.64
CA ASN A 16 13.87 3.73 -0.94
C ASN A 16 12.92 4.49 -1.87
N GLU A 17 13.47 5.32 -2.77
CA GLU A 17 12.68 6.09 -3.74
C GLU A 17 11.83 5.18 -4.65
N LYS A 18 12.41 4.08 -5.14
CA LYS A 18 11.70 3.10 -5.98
C LYS A 18 10.54 2.45 -5.24
N ARG A 19 10.76 2.05 -3.97
CA ARG A 19 9.69 1.46 -3.13
C ARG A 19 8.56 2.47 -2.86
N ARG A 20 8.91 3.74 -2.66
CA ARG A 20 7.93 4.83 -2.46
C ARG A 20 7.08 5.07 -3.70
N LYS A 21 7.71 5.20 -4.88
CA LYS A 21 6.98 5.32 -6.16
C LYS A 21 6.05 4.14 -6.40
N LEU A 22 6.51 2.92 -6.11
CA LEU A 22 5.68 1.72 -6.18
C LEU A 22 4.50 1.80 -5.20
N GLY A 23 4.73 2.25 -3.97
CA GLY A 23 3.67 2.49 -2.97
C GLY A 23 2.57 3.40 -3.49
N PHE A 24 2.94 4.59 -3.99
CA PHE A 24 1.98 5.54 -4.58
C PHE A 24 1.21 4.95 -5.76
N ALA A 25 1.86 4.18 -6.62
CA ALA A 25 1.19 3.50 -7.73
C ALA A 25 0.17 2.45 -7.23
N MET A 26 0.56 1.64 -6.24
CA MET A 26 -0.34 0.66 -5.64
C MET A 26 -1.55 1.34 -4.96
N ASP A 27 -1.32 2.45 -4.27
CA ASP A 27 -2.38 3.17 -3.57
C ASP A 27 -3.34 3.84 -4.56
N GLY A 28 -2.83 4.37 -5.68
CA GLY A 28 -3.68 4.86 -6.78
C GLY A 28 -4.61 3.78 -7.33
N ILE A 29 -4.11 2.56 -7.53
CA ILE A 29 -4.91 1.40 -7.97
C ILE A 29 -5.96 1.06 -6.90
N ARG A 30 -5.59 0.98 -5.62
CA ARG A 30 -6.52 0.64 -4.53
C ARG A 30 -7.61 1.69 -4.32
N ASN A 31 -7.27 2.96 -4.45
CA ASN A 31 -8.22 4.06 -4.33
C ASN A 31 -9.28 4.01 -5.45
N LYS A 32 -8.90 3.54 -6.64
CA LYS A 32 -9.80 3.45 -7.79
C LYS A 32 -10.61 2.15 -7.85
N TYR A 33 -10.01 1.02 -7.49
CA TYR A 33 -10.58 -0.31 -7.72
C TYR A 33 -10.87 -1.10 -6.43
N GLY A 34 -10.61 -0.50 -5.26
CA GLY A 34 -10.81 -1.12 -3.96
C GLY A 34 -9.53 -1.72 -3.36
N SER A 35 -9.55 -1.91 -2.04
CA SER A 35 -8.39 -2.34 -1.24
C SER A 35 -7.83 -3.71 -1.62
N GLN A 36 -8.65 -4.59 -2.20
CA GLN A 36 -8.25 -5.93 -2.67
C GLN A 36 -7.75 -5.96 -4.14
N ALA A 37 -7.81 -4.85 -4.87
CA ALA A 37 -7.47 -4.83 -6.30
C ALA A 37 -6.01 -5.22 -6.59
N ILE A 38 -5.09 -4.91 -5.67
CA ILE A 38 -3.70 -5.34 -5.75
C ILE A 38 -3.10 -5.56 -4.36
N LEU A 39 -2.46 -6.70 -4.17
CA LEU A 39 -1.82 -7.10 -2.91
C LEU A 39 -0.36 -7.49 -3.16
N ARG A 40 0.50 -7.23 -2.17
CA ARG A 40 1.89 -7.72 -2.20
C ARG A 40 1.90 -9.23 -1.95
N ALA A 41 2.86 -9.95 -2.52
CA ALA A 41 2.96 -11.41 -2.33
C ALA A 41 2.99 -11.82 -0.85
N VAL A 42 3.69 -11.05 0.00
CA VAL A 42 3.74 -11.27 1.45
C VAL A 42 2.37 -11.28 2.13
N SER A 43 1.37 -10.62 1.54
CA SER A 43 -0.01 -10.60 2.05
C SER A 43 -0.70 -11.96 2.00
N TYR A 44 -0.18 -12.91 1.20
CA TYR A 44 -0.70 -14.27 1.08
C TYR A 44 -0.01 -15.28 2.00
N THR A 45 0.99 -14.84 2.76
CA THR A 45 1.60 -15.68 3.79
C THR A 45 0.63 -15.89 4.96
N SER A 46 0.84 -16.93 5.77
CA SER A 46 0.02 -17.21 6.95
C SER A 46 0.01 -16.07 7.97
N ALA A 47 1.10 -15.30 8.05
CA ALA A 47 1.19 -14.10 8.89
C ALA A 47 0.61 -12.84 8.23
N GLY A 48 0.22 -12.91 6.95
CA GLY A 48 -0.30 -11.79 6.17
C GLY A 48 -1.73 -11.43 6.55
N THR A 49 -1.95 -10.21 7.03
CA THR A 49 -3.29 -9.75 7.46
C THR A 49 -4.05 -8.97 6.38
N ALA A 50 -3.41 -8.63 5.26
CA ALA A 50 -3.99 -7.71 4.29
C ALA A 50 -5.25 -8.28 3.59
N LEU A 51 -5.27 -9.58 3.30
CA LEU A 51 -6.45 -10.25 2.74
C LEU A 51 -7.64 -10.18 3.69
N HIS A 52 -7.41 -10.56 4.95
CA HIS A 52 -8.42 -10.55 6.01
C HIS A 52 -8.94 -9.14 6.26
N ARG A 53 -8.04 -8.17 6.44
CA ARG A 53 -8.39 -6.76 6.68
C ARG A 53 -9.18 -6.17 5.53
N ALA A 54 -8.84 -6.50 4.29
CA ALA A 54 -9.52 -5.91 3.16
C ALA A 54 -11.01 -6.35 3.05
N GLY A 55 -11.37 -7.52 3.63
CA GLY A 55 -12.77 -7.91 3.82
C GLY A 55 -13.47 -7.23 5.01
N LEU A 56 -12.71 -6.74 5.99
CA LEU A 56 -13.23 -6.02 7.17
C LEU A 56 -13.36 -4.51 6.92
N THR A 57 -12.51 -3.91 6.10
CA THR A 57 -12.47 -2.48 5.79
C THR A 57 -13.49 -2.06 4.71
N GLY A 58 -14.51 -2.88 4.46
CA GLY A 58 -15.60 -2.66 3.51
C GLY A 58 -16.96 -2.45 4.20
N GLY A 59 -16.96 -1.86 5.39
CA GLY A 59 -18.20 -1.45 6.06
C GLY A 59 -18.79 -0.23 5.37
N HIS A 60 -19.52 -0.45 4.27
CA HIS A 60 -20.79 0.19 3.89
C HIS A 60 -21.56 -0.86 3.07
N LYS A 61 -22.28 -1.74 3.78
CA LYS A 61 -23.52 -2.31 3.24
C LYS A 61 -24.59 -1.26 3.48
N ASN A 62 -24.86 -0.41 2.48
CA ASN A 62 -26.11 0.32 2.29
C ASN A 62 -26.27 0.57 0.80
#